data_AF-A0A927Z879-F1
#
_entry.id   AF-A0A927Z879-F1
#
_cell.length_a   1.000
_cell.length_b   1.000
_cell.length_c   1.000
_cell.angle_alpha   90.00
_cell.angle_beta   90.00
_cell.angle_gamma   90.00
#
_symmetry.space_group_name_H-M   'P 1'
#
loop_
_entity.id
_entity.type
_entity.pdbx_description
1 polymer ?
#
loop_
_entity_poly.entity_id
_entity_poly.type
_entity_poly.pdbx_seq_one_letter_code
_entity_poly.pdbx_strand_id
1 'polypeptide(L)' 'SDRIYVIGGASIYRLLLNRCDTAYITKIHRSYEADTWFPNLDEKPEWELAECSEEKEYRDLTYCFCTYKKR' A
#
# COMPACT_ATOMS: atom_id res chain seq x y z
N SER A 1 -11.98 -17.58 -10.91
CA SER A 1 -12.41 -17.15 -9.57
C SER A 1 -12.31 -15.66 -9.47
N ASP A 2 -13.28 -15.04 -8.83
CA ASP A 2 -13.28 -13.59 -8.60
C ASP A 2 -12.28 -13.22 -7.50
N ARG A 3 -11.71 -12.02 -7.59
CA ARG A 3 -10.80 -11.46 -6.59
C ARG A 3 -11.54 -10.43 -5.75
N ILE A 4 -11.40 -10.52 -4.44
CA ILE A 4 -11.98 -9.58 -3.48
C ILE A 4 -10.91 -8.56 -3.11
N TYR A 5 -11.25 -7.27 -3.16
CA TYR A 5 -10.35 -6.18 -2.85
C TYR A 5 -10.86 -5.37 -1.66
N VAL A 6 -9.94 -5.00 -0.76
CA VAL A 6 -10.19 -4.09 0.36
C VAL A 6 -9.63 -2.73 0.00
N ILE A 7 -10.48 -1.71 -0.03
CA ILE A 7 -10.10 -0.33 -0.42
C ILE A 7 -10.14 0.67 0.75
N GLY A 8 -10.19 0.15 1.99
CA GLY A 8 -10.11 0.95 3.22
C GLY A 8 -11.46 1.32 3.83
N GLY A 9 -11.53 2.32 4.72
CA GLY A 9 -10.44 3.20 5.18
C GLY A 9 -9.53 2.59 6.28
N ALA A 10 -8.87 3.43 7.06
CA ALA A 10 -7.84 3.02 8.03
C ALA A 10 -8.30 1.94 9.04
N SER A 11 -9.53 2.02 9.55
CA SER A 11 -10.11 1.01 10.44
C SER A 11 -10.28 -0.35 9.76
N ILE A 12 -10.72 -0.34 8.51
CA ILE A 12 -10.91 -1.55 7.69
C ILE A 12 -9.56 -2.18 7.36
N TYR A 13 -8.54 -1.38 7.01
CA TYR A 13 -7.20 -1.90 6.81
C TYR A 13 -6.64 -2.56 8.06
N ARG A 14 -6.80 -1.96 9.25
CA ARG A 14 -6.37 -2.60 10.51
C ARG A 14 -7.06 -3.95 10.77
N LEU A 15 -8.34 -4.07 10.41
CA LEU A 15 -9.11 -5.30 10.61
C LEU A 15 -8.78 -6.40 9.60
N LEU A 16 -8.53 -6.02 8.33
CA LEU A 16 -8.49 -6.97 7.22
C LEU A 16 -7.11 -7.20 6.61
N LEU A 17 -6.11 -6.34 6.85
CA LEU A 17 -4.77 -6.48 6.24
C LEU A 17 -4.15 -7.84 6.51
N ASN A 18 -4.36 -8.42 7.70
CA ASN A 18 -3.85 -9.74 8.04
C ASN A 18 -4.48 -10.90 7.23
N ARG A 19 -5.63 -10.66 6.59
CA ARG A 19 -6.32 -11.61 5.71
C ARG A 19 -5.97 -11.43 4.24
N CYS A 20 -5.21 -10.38 3.89
CA CYS A 20 -4.75 -10.14 2.53
C CYS A 20 -3.44 -10.91 2.27
N ASP A 21 -3.33 -11.43 1.05
CA ASP A 21 -2.13 -12.08 0.50
C ASP A 21 -1.29 -11.11 -0.34
N THR A 22 -1.93 -10.09 -0.92
CA THR A 22 -1.33 -9.10 -1.81
C THR A 22 -1.83 -7.70 -1.43
N ALA A 23 -0.95 -6.71 -1.43
CA ALA A 23 -1.31 -5.30 -1.29
C ALA A 23 -0.79 -4.49 -2.50
N TYR A 24 -1.69 -3.81 -3.18
CA TYR A 24 -1.37 -2.88 -4.27
C TYR A 24 -1.37 -1.47 -3.71
N ILE A 25 -0.21 -0.84 -3.66
CA ILE A 25 0.01 0.44 -2.98
C ILE A 25 0.53 1.47 -3.98
N THR A 26 -0.14 2.62 -4.06
CA THR A 26 0.44 3.82 -4.68
C THR A 26 1.24 4.55 -3.62
N LYS A 27 2.57 4.52 -3.72
CA LYS A 27 3.46 5.25 -2.80
C LYS A 27 3.71 6.65 -3.36
N ILE A 28 3.22 7.66 -2.66
CA ILE A 28 3.47 9.07 -3.00
C ILE A 28 4.75 9.51 -2.28
N HIS A 29 5.71 10.04 -3.02
CA HIS A 29 7.00 10.54 -2.50
C HIS A 29 6.86 11.95 -1.90
N ARG A 30 5.82 12.15 -1.10
CA ARG A 30 5.54 13.40 -0.40
C ARG A 30 4.82 13.13 0.91
N SER A 31 5.19 13.88 1.94
CA SER A 31 4.51 13.87 3.22
C SER A 31 3.44 14.96 3.27
N TYR A 32 2.33 14.63 3.91
CA TYR A 32 1.23 15.55 4.20
C TYR A 32 0.87 15.43 5.67
N GLU A 33 0.30 16.49 6.24
CA GLU A 33 -0.39 16.38 7.52
C GLU A 33 -1.65 15.53 7.32
N ALA A 34 -1.80 14.49 8.14
CA ALA A 34 -2.91 13.55 8.07
C ALA A 34 -3.38 13.20 9.49
N ASP A 35 -4.66 12.88 9.62
CA ASP A 35 -5.29 12.41 10.86
C ASP A 35 -5.30 10.88 10.97
N THR A 36 -4.98 10.18 9.88
CA THR A 36 -5.03 8.73 9.79
C THR A 36 -3.99 8.19 8.82
N TRP A 37 -3.55 6.95 9.06
CA TRP A 37 -2.44 6.33 8.35
C TRP A 37 -2.74 4.88 7.97
N PHE A 38 -2.20 4.48 6.83
CA PHE A 38 -2.06 3.08 6.43
C PHE A 38 -0.82 2.47 7.13
N PRO A 39 -0.84 1.20 7.57
CA PRO A 39 0.33 0.56 8.16
C PRO A 39 1.53 0.56 7.21
N ASN A 40 2.71 0.93 7.70
CA ASN A 40 3.94 0.86 6.89
C ASN A 40 4.31 -0.61 6.64
N LEU A 41 4.19 -1.09 5.40
CA LEU A 41 4.53 -2.47 5.04
C LEU A 41 6.04 -2.70 4.94
N ASP A 42 6.84 -1.64 4.73
CA ASP A 42 8.31 -1.75 4.68
C ASP A 42 8.90 -2.13 6.04
N GLU A 43 8.19 -1.81 7.12
CA GLU A 43 8.58 -2.12 8.51
C GLU A 43 7.99 -3.45 9.00
N LYS A 44 7.25 -4.17 8.15
CA LYS A 44 6.54 -5.40 8.53
C LYS A 44 7.24 -6.64 7.97
N PRO A 45 7.83 -7.50 8.82
CA PRO A 45 8.58 -8.67 8.35
C PRO A 45 7.73 -9.71 7.62
N GLU A 46 6.41 -9.70 7.83
CA GLU A 46 5.47 -10.57 7.12
C GLU A 46 5.17 -10.13 5.68
N TRP A 47 5.64 -8.94 5.27
CA TRP A 47 5.44 -8.38 3.93
C TRP A 47 6.76 -8.19 3.20
N GLU A 48 6.72 -8.39 1.88
CA GLU A 48 7.86 -8.19 1.00
C GLU A 48 7.43 -7.39 -0.24
N LEU A 49 8.25 -6.41 -0.63
CA LEU A 49 8.06 -5.68 -1.87
C LEU A 49 8.41 -6.60 -3.04
N ALA A 50 7.41 -7.08 -3.76
CA ALA A 50 7.59 -8.00 -4.88
C ALA A 50 7.87 -7.25 -6.18
N GLU A 51 7.17 -6.15 -6.41
CA GLU A 51 7.31 -5.35 -7.63
C GLU A 51 7.17 -3.86 -7.30
N CYS A 52 7.92 -3.03 -8.00
CA CYS A 52 7.81 -1.58 -7.96
C CYS A 52 7.93 -1.04 -9.39
N SER A 53 7.01 -0.15 -9.79
CA SER A 53 7.12 0.52 -11.08
C SER A 53 8.28 1.51 -11.07
N GLU A 54 8.70 1.94 -12.26
CA GLU A 54 9.45 3.19 -12.40
C GLU A 54 8.67 4.36 -11.75
N GLU A 55 9.42 5.37 -11.34
CA GLU A 55 8.87 6.60 -10.79
C GLU A 55 8.00 7.31 -11.84
N LYS A 56 6.90 7.90 -11.39
CA LYS A 56 5.92 8.59 -12.21
C LYS A 56 5.69 9.98 -11.65
N GLU A 57 5.48 10.91 -12.55
CA GLU A 57 5.17 12.30 -12.22
C GLU A 57 3.77 12.67 -12.71
N TYR A 58 3.00 13.33 -11.86
CA TYR A 58 1.74 13.95 -12.23
C TYR A 58 1.56 15.25 -11.45
N ARG A 59 1.60 16.38 -12.15
CA ARG A 59 1.61 17.72 -11.54
C ARG A 59 2.79 17.86 -10.57
N ASP A 60 2.50 18.10 -9.30
CA ASP A 60 3.45 18.24 -8.19
C ASP A 60 3.60 16.96 -7.36
N LEU A 61 3.14 15.82 -7.90
CA LEU A 61 3.23 14.50 -7.27
C LEU A 61 4.23 13.62 -8.01
N THR A 62 5.13 13.03 -7.24
CA THR A 62 6.00 11.95 -7.66
C THR A 62 5.56 10.69 -6.91
N TYR A 63 5.37 9.58 -7.63
CA TYR A 63 4.85 8.34 -7.02
C TYR A 63 5.28 7.09 -7.79
N CYS A 64 5.18 5.93 -7.14
CA CYS A 64 5.35 4.63 -7.76
C CYS A 64 4.19 3.69 -7.40
N PHE A 65 3.98 2.67 -8.24
CA PHE A 65 3.06 1.58 -7.95
C PHE A 65 3.86 0.40 -7.38
N CYS A 66 3.57 0.03 -6.15
CA CYS A 66 4.22 -1.07 -5.44
C CYS A 66 3.24 -2.22 -5.24
N THR A 67 3.71 -3.44 -5.48
CA THR A 67 3.00 -4.67 -5.11
C THR A 67 3.75 -5.34 -3.97
N TYR A 68 3.07 -5.47 -2.83
CA TYR A 68 3.54 -6.26 -1.70
C TYR A 68 2.90 -7.63 -1.71
N LYS A 69 3.69 -8.64 -1.34
CA LYS A 69 3.24 -10.01 -1.11
C LYS A 69 3.47 -10.37 0.34
N LYS A 70 2.50 -11.05 0.94
CA LYS A 70 2.64 -11.60 2.28
C LYS A 70 3.44 -12.92 2.20
N ARG A 71 4.41 -13.10 3.11
CA ARG A 71 5.18 -14.34 3.26
C ARG A 71 4.37 -15.47 3.86
#